data_AF-A0A8H8DRG4-F1
#
_entry.id   AF-A0A8H8DRG4-F1
#
_cell.length_a   1.000
_cell.length_b   1.000
_cell.length_c   1.000
_cell.angle_alpha   90.00
_cell.angle_beta   90.00
_cell.angle_gamma   90.00
#
_symmetry.space_group_name_H-M   'P 1'
#
loop_
_entity.id
_entity.type
_entity.pdbx_description
1 polymer ?
#
loop_
_entity_poly.entity_id
_entity_poly.type
_entity_poly.pdbx_seq_one_letter_code
_entity_poly.pdbx_strand_id
1 'polypeptide(L)'
;MVNRCTWSQWENWENGTHPYHVALIGDPQLVDKGTYNRSFILTALTNFYTDKYMKRNWKYLNNQLHPQSLIFLGDLLDCGRDLEMKKYKTSNLEKLKILKRTRWIKEYKRFDNVFFQPPGVKVISTLPGNHDIGFSDGVTLKRLNRFRAYFGESSSSYTIGNHTFVLLDTISLSNTVNAQVSKYTKELLEDLKHTYDEDYPRILLSHVPLFRPANTPCGPNREKNTSIKLERGFEYQNVILPNLSTIVLENVRPIAVFSGDDHDFCEVQHTVYKYNTIVIERSIKSFSMAMGISQPGVQLISLYNPSGKKAYEQTFQTKIGGLEALFGNQRVHNIYLSLTDPILNGASPTIAYLIHFLSQNLMQDSRKDLFIRDNTVRPGILVLINNEDWELNDQTQYIIQPKDRITFISTLHGG
;
A
#
# COMPACT_ATOMS: atom_id res chain seq x y z
N MET A 1 -9.75 -11.03 -11.98
CA MET A 1 -10.52 -10.00 -11.27
C MET A 1 -10.02 -8.64 -11.65
N VAL A 2 -10.86 -7.87 -12.32
CA VAL A 2 -10.62 -6.47 -12.67
C VAL A 2 -11.86 -5.64 -12.35
N ASN A 3 -12.99 -6.31 -12.20
CA ASN A 3 -14.29 -5.80 -12.59
C ASN A 3 -15.17 -5.47 -11.38
N ARG A 4 -14.64 -5.56 -10.14
CA ARG A 4 -15.21 -4.92 -8.93
C ARG A 4 -14.34 -3.77 -8.40
N CYS A 5 -13.09 -3.72 -8.84
CA CYS A 5 -12.16 -2.59 -8.65
C CYS A 5 -12.27 -1.60 -9.81
N THR A 6 -12.81 -2.01 -10.96
CA THR A 6 -13.26 -1.08 -12.01
C THR A 6 -14.12 -0.01 -11.37
N TRP A 7 -13.68 1.21 -11.58
CA TRP A 7 -14.26 2.45 -11.07
C TRP A 7 -15.79 2.46 -11.12
N SER A 8 -16.37 2.14 -12.28
CA SER A 8 -17.83 2.14 -12.53
C SER A 8 -18.67 1.17 -11.69
N GLN A 9 -18.07 0.31 -10.87
CA GLN A 9 -18.77 -0.75 -10.12
C GLN A 9 -18.93 -0.44 -8.64
N TRP A 10 -18.30 0.62 -8.18
CA TRP A 10 -18.36 1.05 -6.80
C TRP A 10 -18.45 2.56 -6.66
N GLU A 11 -18.06 3.29 -7.70
CA GLU A 11 -18.36 4.70 -7.80
C GLU A 11 -19.86 4.91 -7.92
N ASN A 12 -20.37 5.80 -7.09
CA ASN A 12 -21.74 6.26 -7.11
C ASN A 12 -21.73 7.76 -7.43
N TRP A 13 -21.38 8.08 -8.67
CA TRP A 13 -21.46 9.44 -9.21
C TRP A 13 -22.67 9.58 -10.12
N GLU A 14 -23.10 10.82 -10.37
CA GLU A 14 -24.18 11.10 -11.32
C GLU A 14 -23.82 10.62 -12.73
N ASN A 15 -24.83 10.28 -13.53
CA ASN A 15 -24.60 9.82 -14.90
C ASN A 15 -23.94 10.91 -15.76
N GLY A 16 -22.94 10.52 -16.55
CA GLY A 16 -22.18 11.43 -17.41
C GLY A 16 -21.02 12.14 -16.71
N THR A 17 -20.75 11.82 -15.44
CA THR A 17 -19.57 12.32 -14.73
C THR A 17 -18.29 11.65 -15.22
N HIS A 18 -17.20 12.43 -15.22
CA HIS A 18 -15.86 11.96 -15.57
C HIS A 18 -14.93 12.10 -14.36
N PRO A 19 -14.96 11.15 -13.41
CA PRO A 19 -14.11 11.18 -12.24
C PRO A 19 -12.63 11.03 -12.59
N TYR A 20 -11.78 11.61 -11.74
CA TYR A 20 -10.33 11.43 -11.78
C TYR A 20 -9.93 10.33 -10.82
N HIS A 21 -9.18 9.35 -11.30
CA HIS A 21 -8.83 8.14 -10.56
C HIS A 21 -7.39 8.15 -10.08
N VAL A 22 -7.23 7.87 -8.79
CA VAL A 22 -5.93 7.78 -8.10
C VAL A 22 -5.82 6.42 -7.43
N ALA A 23 -4.64 5.81 -7.50
CA ALA A 23 -4.31 4.64 -6.68
C ALA A 23 -3.15 4.97 -5.74
N LEU A 24 -3.35 4.75 -4.44
CA LEU A 24 -2.33 4.88 -3.41
C LEU A 24 -1.65 3.53 -3.15
N ILE A 25 -0.34 3.58 -2.98
CA ILE A 25 0.55 2.42 -2.80
C ILE A 25 1.26 2.56 -1.47
N GLY A 26 0.94 1.69 -0.52
CA GLY A 26 1.59 1.67 0.80
C GLY A 26 2.73 0.66 0.81
N ASP A 27 3.81 1.01 1.52
CA ASP A 27 4.85 0.08 1.99
C ASP A 27 5.27 -0.99 0.95
N PRO A 28 5.66 -0.61 -0.28
CA PRO A 28 6.15 -1.58 -1.24
C PRO A 28 7.45 -2.25 -0.77
N GLN A 29 8.23 -1.58 0.08
CA GLN A 29 9.41 -2.08 0.78
C GLN A 29 10.22 -3.08 -0.05
N LEU A 30 10.98 -2.57 -1.01
CA LEU A 30 11.90 -3.40 -1.79
C LEU A 30 12.91 -4.09 -0.85
N VAL A 31 12.60 -5.33 -0.50
CA VAL A 31 13.40 -6.15 0.41
C VAL A 31 14.80 -6.36 -0.15
N ASP A 32 15.82 -6.32 0.70
CA ASP A 32 17.20 -6.52 0.32
C ASP A 32 17.98 -7.38 1.33
N LYS A 33 19.31 -7.48 1.17
CA LYS A 33 20.18 -8.27 2.06
C LYS A 33 20.15 -7.81 3.54
N GLY A 34 19.63 -6.63 3.85
CA GLY A 34 19.43 -6.14 5.21
C GLY A 34 18.12 -6.55 5.84
N THR A 35 17.13 -6.96 5.06
CA THR A 35 15.78 -7.31 5.54
C THR A 35 15.78 -8.55 6.43
N TYR A 36 16.42 -9.63 5.98
CA TYR A 36 16.44 -10.91 6.71
C TYR A 36 17.88 -11.38 6.92
N ASN A 37 18.18 -11.92 8.11
CA ASN A 37 19.46 -12.57 8.39
C ASN A 37 19.50 -13.97 7.74
N ARG A 38 19.71 -14.01 6.42
CA ARG A 38 19.68 -15.23 5.58
C ARG A 38 20.87 -15.29 4.64
N SER A 39 21.10 -16.47 4.05
CA SER A 39 22.14 -16.66 3.04
C SER A 39 21.91 -15.78 1.81
N PHE A 40 22.97 -15.51 1.06
CA PHE A 40 22.90 -14.68 -0.15
C PHE A 40 21.94 -15.27 -1.20
N ILE A 41 21.91 -16.60 -1.35
CA ILE A 41 21.03 -17.29 -2.30
C ILE A 41 19.56 -17.09 -1.92
N LEU A 42 19.22 -17.31 -0.63
CA LEU A 42 17.85 -17.10 -0.15
C LEU A 42 17.41 -15.64 -0.27
N THR A 43 18.32 -14.69 -0.04
CA THR A 43 18.06 -13.26 -0.26
C THR A 43 17.78 -12.99 -1.74
N ALA A 44 18.60 -13.52 -2.64
CA ALA A 44 18.44 -13.32 -4.08
C ALA A 44 17.10 -13.90 -4.58
N LEU A 45 16.72 -15.09 -4.09
CA LEU A 45 15.41 -15.68 -4.38
C LEU A 45 14.27 -14.83 -3.82
N THR A 46 14.38 -14.37 -2.57
CA THR A 46 13.36 -13.51 -1.94
C THR A 46 13.16 -12.25 -2.77
N ASN A 47 14.24 -11.53 -3.11
CA ASN A 47 14.19 -10.34 -3.95
C ASN A 47 13.57 -10.63 -5.32
N PHE A 48 13.92 -11.75 -5.95
CA PHE A 48 13.38 -12.11 -7.24
C PHE A 48 11.85 -12.31 -7.20
N TYR A 49 11.35 -13.05 -6.22
CA TYR A 49 9.92 -13.32 -6.12
C TYR A 49 9.11 -12.08 -5.70
N THR A 50 9.61 -11.29 -4.74
CA THR A 50 8.92 -10.06 -4.31
C THR A 50 8.91 -9.01 -5.42
N ASP A 51 10.02 -8.81 -6.14
CA ASP A 51 10.07 -7.90 -7.29
C ASP A 51 9.14 -8.35 -8.40
N LYS A 52 9.13 -9.65 -8.73
CA LYS A 52 8.26 -10.22 -9.76
C LYS A 52 6.78 -10.05 -9.38
N TYR A 53 6.44 -10.29 -8.12
CA TYR A 53 5.11 -10.04 -7.58
C TYR A 53 4.71 -8.57 -7.76
N MET A 54 5.52 -7.63 -7.24
CA MET A 54 5.20 -6.21 -7.29
C MET A 54 5.13 -5.68 -8.73
N LYS A 55 6.09 -6.05 -9.59
CA LYS A 55 6.12 -5.63 -10.99
C LYS A 55 4.92 -6.15 -11.77
N ARG A 56 4.47 -7.38 -11.48
CA ARG A 56 3.26 -7.96 -12.07
C ARG A 56 2.01 -7.20 -11.63
N ASN A 57 1.85 -6.98 -10.31
CA ASN A 57 0.75 -6.19 -9.76
C ASN A 57 0.73 -4.77 -10.34
N TRP A 58 1.88 -4.12 -10.43
CA TRP A 58 2.03 -2.78 -11.00
C TRP A 58 1.59 -2.71 -12.46
N LYS A 59 2.04 -3.67 -13.29
CA LYS A 59 1.59 -3.77 -14.68
C LYS A 59 0.08 -3.95 -14.77
N TYR A 60 -0.49 -4.79 -13.92
CA TYR A 60 -1.93 -5.04 -13.94
C TYR A 60 -2.75 -3.84 -13.47
N LEU A 61 -2.38 -3.20 -12.36
CA LEU A 61 -3.02 -1.98 -11.86
C LEU A 61 -3.15 -0.95 -12.99
N ASN A 62 -2.06 -0.73 -13.72
CA ASN A 62 -2.02 0.19 -14.85
C ASN A 62 -2.84 -0.27 -16.05
N ASN A 63 -2.76 -1.55 -16.41
CA ASN A 63 -3.42 -2.07 -17.62
C ASN A 63 -4.90 -2.39 -17.45
N GLN A 64 -5.40 -2.45 -16.21
CA GLN A 64 -6.74 -2.94 -15.92
C GLN A 64 -7.60 -1.89 -15.21
N LEU A 65 -7.00 -1.09 -14.33
CA LEU A 65 -7.70 0.02 -13.67
C LEU A 65 -7.42 1.35 -14.35
N HIS A 66 -6.31 1.51 -15.09
CA HIS A 66 -5.99 2.77 -15.78
C HIS A 66 -6.10 4.03 -14.89
N PRO A 67 -5.53 4.05 -13.67
CA PRO A 67 -5.55 5.25 -12.85
C PRO A 67 -4.78 6.39 -13.55
N GLN A 68 -5.28 7.63 -13.44
CA GLN A 68 -4.55 8.81 -13.94
C GLN A 68 -3.37 9.20 -13.03
N SER A 69 -3.39 8.81 -11.75
CA SER A 69 -2.26 9.05 -10.83
C SER A 69 -2.01 7.89 -9.88
N LEU A 70 -0.72 7.68 -9.59
CA LEU A 70 -0.20 6.68 -8.67
C LEU A 70 0.65 7.39 -7.62
N ILE A 71 0.32 7.22 -6.34
CA ILE A 71 0.98 7.93 -5.25
C ILE A 71 1.48 6.94 -4.19
N PHE A 72 2.76 7.01 -3.85
CA PHE A 72 3.35 6.16 -2.81
C PHE A 72 3.27 6.81 -1.44
N LEU A 73 3.00 6.02 -0.40
CA LEU A 73 2.92 6.44 0.99
C LEU A 73 4.14 6.01 1.82
N GLY A 74 5.34 6.22 1.29
CA GLY A 74 6.59 5.90 1.99
C GLY A 74 7.01 4.44 1.95
N ASP A 75 8.11 4.18 2.64
CA ASP A 75 8.84 2.92 2.69
C ASP A 75 9.03 2.27 1.32
N LEU A 76 9.62 3.06 0.43
CA LEU A 76 9.91 2.64 -0.94
C LEU A 76 10.98 1.53 -0.96
N LEU A 77 12.01 1.71 -0.12
CA LEU A 77 13.13 0.79 0.03
C LEU A 77 13.20 0.29 1.46
N ASP A 78 13.30 -1.03 1.66
CA ASP A 78 13.31 -1.60 3.01
C ASP A 78 14.59 -1.26 3.81
N CYS A 79 15.70 -0.99 3.13
CA CYS A 79 16.97 -0.66 3.79
C CYS A 79 17.50 0.71 3.39
N GLY A 80 16.67 1.61 2.85
CA GLY A 80 17.06 2.90 2.29
C GLY A 80 17.98 3.71 3.23
N ARG A 81 17.63 3.79 4.51
CA ARG A 81 18.39 4.50 5.55
C ARG A 81 19.76 3.90 5.85
N ASP A 82 19.93 2.60 5.60
CA ASP A 82 21.07 1.77 5.99
C ASP A 82 22.02 1.41 4.84
N LEU A 83 21.65 1.74 3.59
CA LEU A 83 22.47 1.41 2.40
C LEU A 83 23.91 1.96 2.50
N GLU A 84 24.14 2.99 3.30
CA GLU A 84 25.47 3.55 3.57
C GLU A 84 26.11 3.14 4.91
N MET A 85 25.35 2.54 5.82
CA MET A 85 25.80 2.31 7.21
C MET A 85 26.38 0.92 7.46
N LYS A 86 26.22 -0.04 6.53
CA LYS A 86 26.93 -1.32 6.64
C LYS A 86 28.45 -1.10 6.56
N LYS A 87 29.17 -1.58 7.58
CA LYS A 87 30.64 -1.61 7.62
C LYS A 87 31.17 -2.42 6.44
N TYR A 88 31.55 -1.75 5.35
CA TYR A 88 32.43 -2.37 4.38
C TYR A 88 33.79 -2.56 5.04
N LYS A 89 34.35 -3.77 4.99
CA LYS A 89 35.71 -4.06 5.48
C LYS A 89 36.73 -3.50 4.48
N THR A 90 36.83 -2.19 4.36
CA THR A 90 37.89 -1.54 3.58
C THR A 90 38.35 -0.26 4.26
N SER A 91 39.66 -0.09 4.39
CA SER A 91 40.29 1.13 4.93
C SER A 91 40.42 2.24 3.87
N ASN A 92 40.18 1.95 2.59
CA ASN A 92 40.26 2.94 1.52
C ASN A 92 38.96 3.76 1.45
N LEU A 93 39.05 5.04 1.80
CA LEU A 93 37.93 5.97 1.89
C LEU A 93 37.26 6.24 0.53
N GLU A 94 38.01 6.29 -0.57
CA GLU A 94 37.45 6.50 -1.91
C GLU A 94 36.67 5.27 -2.39
N LYS A 95 37.26 4.07 -2.23
CA LYS A 95 36.59 2.80 -2.56
C LYS A 95 35.31 2.63 -1.75
N LEU A 96 35.33 3.03 -0.47
CA LEU A 96 34.16 3.03 0.40
C LEU A 96 33.05 3.96 -0.12
N LYS A 97 33.40 5.19 -0.55
CA LYS A 97 32.44 6.15 -1.13
C LYS A 97 31.81 5.60 -2.41
N ILE A 98 32.61 5.01 -3.31
CA ILE A 98 32.13 4.39 -4.56
C ILE A 98 31.16 3.25 -4.27
N LEU A 99 31.51 2.32 -3.37
CA LEU A 99 30.67 1.17 -3.02
C LEU A 99 29.31 1.59 -2.45
N LYS A 100 29.29 2.57 -1.54
CA LYS A 100 28.06 3.13 -0.96
C LYS A 100 27.15 3.74 -2.04
N ARG A 101 27.72 4.59 -2.90
CA ARG A 101 26.99 5.22 -4.01
C ARG A 101 26.45 4.19 -4.99
N THR A 102 27.23 3.15 -5.28
CA THR A 102 26.84 2.08 -6.21
C THR A 102 25.64 1.29 -5.69
N ARG A 103 25.58 1.00 -4.38
CA ARG A 103 24.45 0.26 -3.79
C ARG A 103 23.15 1.08 -3.81
N TRP A 104 23.20 2.35 -3.43
CA TRP A 104 22.02 3.23 -3.51
C TRP A 104 21.47 3.30 -4.95
N ILE A 105 22.34 3.57 -5.92
CA ILE A 105 21.93 3.64 -7.34
C ILE A 105 21.35 2.30 -7.81
N LYS A 106 21.89 1.18 -7.35
CA LYS A 106 21.36 -0.15 -7.68
C LYS A 106 19.93 -0.35 -7.16
N GLU A 107 19.67 -0.06 -5.90
CA GLU A 107 18.31 -0.21 -5.33
C GLU A 107 17.33 0.79 -5.93
N TYR A 108 17.75 2.04 -6.21
CA TYR A 108 16.92 3.00 -6.93
C TYR A 108 16.57 2.51 -8.35
N LYS A 109 17.53 2.00 -9.12
CA LYS A 109 17.27 1.42 -10.45
C LYS A 109 16.37 0.18 -10.38
N ARG A 110 16.47 -0.60 -9.30
CA ARG A 110 15.58 -1.74 -9.06
C ARG A 110 14.15 -1.26 -8.79
N PHE A 111 13.98 -0.22 -7.97
CA PHE A 111 12.69 0.43 -7.73
C PHE A 111 12.07 0.90 -9.06
N ASP A 112 12.81 1.66 -9.86
CA ASP A 112 12.36 2.17 -11.17
C ASP A 112 12.00 1.04 -12.15
N ASN A 113 12.74 -0.08 -12.13
CA ASN A 113 12.43 -1.25 -12.96
C ASN A 113 11.17 -2.00 -12.52
N VAL A 114 10.85 -2.03 -11.22
CA VAL A 114 9.63 -2.66 -10.68
C VAL A 114 8.44 -1.74 -10.90
N PHE A 115 8.58 -0.47 -10.54
CA PHE A 115 7.56 0.58 -10.57
C PHE A 115 7.82 1.56 -11.72
N PHE A 116 7.92 1.01 -12.94
CA PHE A 116 8.20 1.80 -14.14
C PHE A 116 7.11 2.85 -14.38
N GLN A 117 7.50 3.99 -14.94
CA GLN A 117 6.61 5.07 -15.32
C GLN A 117 5.68 4.64 -16.47
N PRO A 118 4.36 4.49 -16.23
CA PRO A 118 3.40 4.16 -17.29
C PRO A 118 3.16 5.39 -18.18
N PRO A 119 2.91 5.22 -19.50
CA PRO A 119 2.61 6.34 -20.38
C PRO A 119 1.35 7.09 -19.94
N GLY A 120 1.44 8.42 -19.82
CA GLY A 120 0.28 9.28 -19.50
C GLY A 120 -0.22 9.22 -18.06
N VAL A 121 0.40 8.44 -17.17
CA VAL A 121 0.02 8.32 -15.75
C VAL A 121 0.97 9.17 -14.90
N LYS A 122 0.48 9.94 -13.94
CA LYS A 122 1.37 10.68 -13.03
C LYS A 122 1.81 9.78 -11.86
N VAL A 123 3.10 9.48 -11.74
CA VAL A 123 3.66 8.73 -10.60
C VAL A 123 4.31 9.69 -9.61
N ILE A 124 3.90 9.62 -8.34
CA ILE A 124 4.39 10.47 -7.26
C ILE A 124 4.96 9.56 -6.15
N SER A 125 6.27 9.57 -6.00
CA SER A 125 7.01 8.76 -5.02
C SER A 125 7.84 9.62 -4.07
N THR A 126 7.39 10.86 -3.81
CA THR A 126 8.17 11.86 -3.06
C THR A 126 8.05 11.71 -1.54
N LEU A 127 7.04 11.02 -1.02
CA LEU A 127 6.85 10.85 0.43
C LEU A 127 7.73 9.70 0.94
N PRO A 128 8.69 9.95 1.84
CA PRO A 128 9.52 8.90 2.42
C PRO A 128 8.84 8.20 3.59
N GLY A 129 9.28 6.97 3.88
CA GLY A 129 9.00 6.30 5.15
C GLY A 129 10.21 6.13 6.06
N ASN A 130 10.02 5.46 7.21
CA ASN A 130 11.10 5.27 8.19
C ASN A 130 12.24 4.40 7.67
N HIS A 131 11.95 3.43 6.79
CA HIS A 131 12.96 2.59 6.16
C HIS A 131 13.78 3.38 5.12
N ASP A 132 13.24 4.46 4.56
CA ASP A 132 13.92 5.29 3.59
C ASP A 132 14.93 6.26 4.23
N ILE A 133 14.53 6.96 5.29
CA ILE A 133 15.28 8.10 5.85
C ILE A 133 15.60 8.00 7.36
N GLY A 134 15.11 6.99 8.07
CA GLY A 134 15.15 6.88 9.53
C GLY A 134 13.89 7.47 10.18
N PHE A 135 13.85 7.63 11.49
CA PHE A 135 12.70 8.22 12.19
C PHE A 135 13.12 9.28 13.22
N SER A 136 12.37 10.40 13.28
CA SER A 136 12.58 11.49 14.24
C SER A 136 14.07 11.92 14.27
N ASP A 137 14.72 11.85 15.43
CA ASP A 137 16.13 12.24 15.62
C ASP A 137 17.13 11.37 14.85
N GLY A 138 16.72 10.19 14.37
CA GLY A 138 17.51 9.35 13.47
C GLY A 138 17.59 9.91 12.03
N VAL A 139 16.68 10.81 11.64
CA VAL A 139 16.74 11.43 10.32
C VAL A 139 17.92 12.41 10.27
N THR A 140 18.83 12.19 9.33
CA THR A 140 19.97 13.10 9.09
C THR A 140 19.78 13.83 7.77
N LEU A 141 20.32 15.06 7.66
CA LEU A 141 20.32 15.80 6.39
C LEU A 141 20.94 15.00 5.24
N LYS A 142 21.92 14.14 5.53
CA LYS A 142 22.53 13.27 4.53
C LYS A 142 21.53 12.24 3.98
N ARG A 143 20.80 11.54 4.85
CA ARG A 143 19.77 10.55 4.46
C ARG A 143 18.64 11.25 3.70
N LEU A 144 18.14 12.37 4.23
CA LEU A 144 17.07 13.16 3.63
C LEU A 144 17.45 13.73 2.26
N ASN A 145 18.61 14.39 2.12
CA ASN A 145 19.03 14.97 0.84
C ASN A 145 19.32 13.90 -0.21
N ARG A 146 19.80 12.73 0.20
CA ARG A 146 19.96 11.59 -0.72
C ARG A 146 18.61 11.10 -1.24
N PHE A 147 17.61 10.95 -0.37
CA PHE A 147 16.26 10.60 -0.81
C PHE A 147 15.72 11.65 -1.78
N ARG A 148 15.80 12.93 -1.41
CA ARG A 148 15.36 14.08 -2.24
C ARG A 148 15.97 14.11 -3.63
N ALA A 149 17.27 13.80 -3.72
CA ALA A 149 17.98 13.83 -5.00
C ALA A 149 17.49 12.80 -6.03
N TYR A 150 16.74 11.76 -5.61
CA TYR A 150 16.28 10.68 -6.49
C TYR A 150 14.75 10.60 -6.58
N PHE A 151 14.06 10.91 -5.49
CA PHE A 151 12.60 10.80 -5.39
C PHE A 151 11.89 12.15 -5.38
N GLY A 152 12.61 13.25 -5.10
CA GLY A 152 12.06 14.60 -5.00
C GLY A 152 11.77 15.05 -3.56
N GLU A 153 11.21 16.24 -3.43
CA GLU A 153 10.98 16.90 -2.14
C GLU A 153 10.08 16.11 -1.19
N SER A 154 10.54 15.83 0.04
CA SER A 154 9.86 14.90 0.95
C SER A 154 8.48 15.37 1.42
N SER A 155 8.22 16.68 1.35
CA SER A 155 6.90 17.26 1.54
C SER A 155 6.49 18.04 0.29
N SER A 156 5.26 17.87 -0.18
CA SER A 156 4.82 18.48 -1.44
C SER A 156 3.30 18.61 -1.48
N SER A 157 2.81 19.51 -2.32
CA SER A 157 1.39 19.66 -2.62
C SER A 157 1.14 19.50 -4.12
N TYR A 158 0.10 18.75 -4.49
CA TYR A 158 -0.28 18.54 -5.88
C TYR A 158 -1.78 18.72 -6.06
N THR A 159 -2.17 19.62 -6.95
CA THR A 159 -3.57 19.73 -7.38
C THR A 159 -3.84 18.73 -8.51
N ILE A 160 -4.66 17.72 -8.25
CA ILE A 160 -5.09 16.69 -9.22
C ILE A 160 -6.58 16.41 -9.05
N GLY A 161 -7.33 16.30 -10.15
CA GLY A 161 -8.77 16.03 -10.11
C GLY A 161 -9.57 17.05 -9.27
N ASN A 162 -9.19 18.33 -9.32
CA ASN A 162 -9.76 19.41 -8.50
C ASN A 162 -9.70 19.15 -6.97
N HIS A 163 -8.66 18.45 -6.53
CA HIS A 163 -8.32 18.25 -5.12
C HIS A 163 -6.84 18.56 -4.91
N THR A 164 -6.49 19.00 -3.71
CA THR A 164 -5.08 19.23 -3.34
C THR A 164 -4.57 18.09 -2.47
N PHE A 165 -3.72 17.23 -3.02
CA PHE A 165 -3.01 16.21 -2.25
C PHE A 165 -1.82 16.83 -1.55
N VAL A 166 -1.76 16.72 -0.23
CA VAL A 166 -0.66 17.21 0.61
C VAL A 166 0.12 16.00 1.12
N LEU A 167 1.30 15.77 0.56
CA LEU A 167 2.23 14.74 1.01
C LEU A 167 3.13 15.36 2.07
N LEU A 168 3.09 14.84 3.29
CA LEU A 168 3.75 15.46 4.42
C LEU A 168 4.72 14.51 5.11
N ASP A 169 5.99 14.90 5.16
CA ASP A 169 7.06 14.18 5.85
C ASP A 169 6.95 14.40 7.37
N THR A 170 5.98 13.72 7.98
CA THR A 170 5.73 13.76 9.43
C THR A 170 6.89 13.16 10.24
N ILE A 171 7.74 12.36 9.59
CA ILE A 171 8.92 11.73 10.17
C ILE A 171 10.00 12.78 10.43
N SER A 172 10.38 13.54 9.39
CA SER A 172 11.31 14.67 9.52
C SER A 172 10.74 15.75 10.44
N LEU A 173 9.42 16.00 10.39
CA LEU A 173 8.75 16.93 11.30
C LEU A 173 8.90 16.54 12.78
N SER A 174 9.02 15.25 13.06
CA SER A 174 9.23 14.69 14.40
C SER A 174 10.67 14.81 14.91
N ASN A 175 11.60 15.39 14.13
CA ASN A 175 12.98 15.59 14.53
C ASN A 175 13.11 16.76 15.54
N THR A 176 13.71 16.47 16.69
CA THR A 176 13.90 17.43 17.80
C THR A 176 15.33 17.94 17.92
N VAL A 177 16.30 17.23 17.33
CA VAL A 177 17.74 17.52 17.47
C VAL A 177 18.32 18.38 16.35
N ASN A 178 17.69 18.43 15.18
CA ASN A 178 18.16 19.17 14.01
C ASN A 178 17.00 19.87 13.28
N ALA A 179 16.84 21.16 13.57
CA ALA A 179 15.78 21.98 12.96
C ALA A 179 15.86 22.07 11.42
N GLN A 180 17.05 21.88 10.81
CA GLN A 180 17.18 21.91 9.35
C GLN A 180 16.50 20.71 8.67
N VAL A 181 16.37 19.58 9.37
CA VAL A 181 15.66 18.39 8.86
C VAL A 181 14.17 18.69 8.69
N SER A 182 13.55 19.37 9.66
CA SER A 182 12.12 19.72 9.63
C SER A 182 11.81 21.06 8.97
N LYS A 183 12.82 21.86 8.61
CA LYS A 183 12.66 23.26 8.18
C LYS A 183 11.65 23.41 7.03
N TYR A 184 11.90 22.71 5.93
CA TYR A 184 11.07 22.82 4.72
C TYR A 184 9.64 22.31 4.96
N THR A 185 9.46 21.22 5.70
CA THR A 185 8.13 20.70 6.06
C THR A 185 7.35 21.68 6.95
N LYS A 186 8.04 22.38 7.85
CA LYS A 186 7.44 23.44 8.69
C LYS A 186 7.03 24.66 7.87
N GLU A 187 7.86 25.07 6.91
CA GLU A 187 7.55 26.16 5.98
C GLU A 187 6.31 25.81 5.14
N LEU A 188 6.24 24.61 4.55
CA LEU A 188 5.05 24.15 3.83
C LEU A 188 3.81 24.14 4.73
N LEU A 189 3.91 23.65 5.97
CA LEU A 189 2.78 23.66 6.92
C LEU A 189 2.31 25.07 7.27
N GLU A 190 3.21 26.04 7.33
CA GLU A 190 2.86 27.44 7.53
C GLU A 190 2.13 28.00 6.31
N ASP A 191 2.65 27.76 5.10
CA ASP A 191 2.04 28.20 3.85
C ASP A 191 0.63 27.61 3.66
N LEU A 192 0.43 26.35 4.06
CA LEU A 192 -0.86 25.68 3.98
C LEU A 192 -1.95 26.36 4.83
N LYS A 193 -1.60 27.09 5.89
CA LYS A 193 -2.58 27.86 6.68
C LYS A 193 -3.22 28.98 5.87
N HIS A 194 -2.43 29.62 5.00
CA HIS A 194 -2.81 30.84 4.28
C HIS A 194 -3.34 30.55 2.87
N THR A 195 -3.10 29.34 2.36
CA THR A 195 -3.47 28.92 1.01
C THR A 195 -4.67 27.97 0.99
N TYR A 196 -5.49 27.97 2.04
CA TYR A 196 -6.69 27.13 2.08
C TYR A 196 -7.68 27.62 1.03
N ASP A 197 -8.09 26.70 0.17
CA ASP A 197 -9.01 26.96 -0.93
C ASP A 197 -10.13 25.92 -0.88
N GLU A 198 -11.36 26.38 -0.69
CA GLU A 198 -12.56 25.53 -0.62
C GLU A 198 -12.88 24.88 -1.97
N ASP A 199 -12.47 25.51 -3.09
CA ASP A 199 -12.65 24.96 -4.43
C ASP A 199 -11.73 23.75 -4.70
N TYR A 200 -10.68 23.57 -3.89
CA TYR A 200 -9.73 22.45 -4.01
C TYR A 200 -9.51 21.72 -2.68
N PRO A 201 -10.50 20.94 -2.21
CA PRO A 201 -10.43 20.22 -0.95
C PRO A 201 -9.14 19.40 -0.80
N ARG A 202 -8.58 19.42 0.40
CA ARG A 202 -7.26 18.82 0.67
C ARG A 202 -7.37 17.38 1.14
N ILE A 203 -6.53 16.50 0.59
CA ILE A 203 -6.34 15.13 1.07
C ILE A 203 -4.91 15.03 1.61
N LEU A 204 -4.78 14.70 2.89
CA LEU A 204 -3.47 14.54 3.54
C LEU A 204 -2.95 13.11 3.32
N LEU A 205 -1.70 13.02 2.90
CA LEU A 205 -0.96 11.78 2.77
C LEU A 205 0.26 11.83 3.70
N SER A 206 0.37 10.87 4.61
CA SER A 206 1.56 10.68 5.47
C SER A 206 2.05 9.24 5.37
N HIS A 207 3.29 8.98 5.76
CA HIS A 207 3.74 7.60 5.93
C HIS A 207 3.28 7.09 7.29
N VAL A 208 3.83 7.67 8.37
CA VAL A 208 3.45 7.28 9.73
C VAL A 208 2.06 7.80 10.08
N PRO A 209 1.15 6.93 10.58
CA PRO A 209 -0.19 7.29 10.99
C PRO A 209 -0.26 8.39 12.08
N LEU A 210 -1.35 9.19 12.11
CA LEU A 210 -1.62 10.27 13.08
C LEU A 210 -2.07 9.79 14.45
N PHE A 211 -1.53 10.33 15.55
CA PHE A 211 -1.84 9.91 16.91
C PHE A 211 -3.31 9.54 17.18
N ARG A 212 -3.51 8.37 17.81
CA ARG A 212 -4.81 7.90 18.31
C ARG A 212 -4.64 7.27 19.69
N PRO A 213 -5.66 7.28 20.56
CA PRO A 213 -5.60 6.56 21.83
C PRO A 213 -5.28 5.07 21.65
N ALA A 214 -4.61 4.47 22.62
CA ALA A 214 -4.33 3.04 22.61
C ALA A 214 -5.63 2.22 22.51
N ASN A 215 -5.57 1.08 21.84
CA ASN A 215 -6.71 0.17 21.63
C ASN A 215 -7.88 0.75 20.80
N THR A 216 -7.68 1.88 20.12
CA THR A 216 -8.68 2.42 19.16
C THR A 216 -8.93 1.37 18.06
N PRO A 217 -10.16 0.85 17.88
CA PRO A 217 -10.43 -0.17 16.90
C PRO A 217 -10.21 0.32 15.47
N CYS A 218 -9.51 -0.48 14.67
CA CYS A 218 -9.19 -0.18 13.26
C CYS A 218 -10.30 -0.49 12.26
N GLY A 219 -11.40 -1.10 12.72
CA GLY A 219 -12.50 -1.54 11.88
C GLY A 219 -12.31 -2.92 11.24
N PRO A 220 -13.31 -3.39 10.48
CA PRO A 220 -13.45 -4.79 10.06
C PRO A 220 -12.49 -5.23 8.94
N ASN A 221 -11.86 -4.27 8.25
CA ASN A 221 -11.00 -4.58 7.11
C ASN A 221 -9.56 -4.94 7.50
N ARG A 222 -9.17 -4.75 8.77
CA ARG A 222 -7.89 -5.18 9.34
C ARG A 222 -7.77 -6.70 9.37
N GLU A 223 -6.57 -7.23 9.17
CA GLU A 223 -6.29 -8.68 9.23
C GLU A 223 -5.77 -9.13 10.60
N LYS A 224 -4.94 -8.29 11.25
CA LYS A 224 -4.20 -8.68 12.46
C LYS A 224 -4.47 -7.76 13.62
N ASN A 225 -4.82 -8.34 14.78
CA ASN A 225 -5.19 -7.60 15.99
C ASN A 225 -6.39 -6.67 15.75
N THR A 226 -6.83 -5.96 16.79
CA THR A 226 -7.97 -5.04 16.70
C THR A 226 -7.55 -3.58 16.51
N SER A 227 -6.30 -3.23 16.81
CA SER A 227 -5.79 -1.86 16.84
C SER A 227 -4.29 -1.80 16.51
N ILE A 228 -3.81 -0.60 16.16
CA ILE A 228 -2.38 -0.28 16.08
C ILE A 228 -1.85 -0.15 17.51
N LYS A 229 -0.80 -0.91 17.84
CA LYS A 229 -0.15 -0.81 19.15
C LYS A 229 0.68 0.47 19.20
N LEU A 230 0.61 1.20 20.32
CA LEU A 230 1.44 2.38 20.53
C LEU A 230 2.82 1.95 21.01
N GLU A 231 3.73 1.70 20.07
CA GLU A 231 5.11 1.29 20.34
C GLU A 231 6.10 2.26 19.71
N ARG A 232 7.27 2.37 20.35
CA ARG A 232 8.42 3.14 19.89
C ARG A 232 9.67 2.31 20.08
N GLY A 233 10.57 2.33 19.12
CA GLY A 233 11.89 1.74 19.27
C GLY A 233 12.95 2.51 18.49
N PHE A 234 14.01 1.80 18.10
CA PHE A 234 15.12 2.41 17.39
C PHE A 234 14.72 2.82 15.97
N GLU A 235 14.64 4.12 15.72
CA GLU A 235 14.26 4.69 14.42
C GLU A 235 12.91 4.18 13.88
N TYR A 236 11.92 3.94 14.76
CA TYR A 236 10.51 3.73 14.39
C TYR A 236 9.55 4.13 15.53
N GLN A 237 8.32 4.48 15.15
CA GLN A 237 7.19 4.70 16.06
C GLN A 237 5.88 4.53 15.27
N ASN A 238 4.96 3.70 15.76
CA ASN A 238 3.79 3.28 14.96
C ASN A 238 2.74 4.39 14.72
N VAL A 239 2.84 5.51 15.46
CA VAL A 239 2.01 6.70 15.28
C VAL A 239 2.86 7.94 15.61
N ILE A 240 2.59 9.10 15.02
CA ILE A 240 3.29 10.34 15.41
C ILE A 240 2.77 10.90 16.74
N LEU A 241 3.41 11.95 17.26
CA LEU A 241 3.02 12.55 18.55
C LEU A 241 1.65 13.28 18.49
N PRO A 242 0.91 13.35 19.62
CA PRO A 242 -0.40 14.00 19.69
C PRO A 242 -0.40 15.47 19.25
N ASN A 243 0.60 16.22 19.69
CA ASN A 243 0.76 17.64 19.35
C ASN A 243 1.02 17.83 17.85
N LEU A 244 1.87 16.99 17.25
CA LEU A 244 2.15 17.02 15.81
C LEU A 244 0.90 16.67 15.01
N SER A 245 0.14 15.66 15.42
CA SER A 245 -1.12 15.28 14.77
C SER A 245 -2.13 16.44 14.76
N THR A 246 -2.24 17.14 15.90
CA THR A 246 -3.10 18.32 16.03
C THR A 246 -2.65 19.44 15.08
N ILE A 247 -1.36 19.80 15.11
CA ILE A 247 -0.79 20.84 14.24
C ILE A 247 -1.01 20.52 12.76
N VAL A 248 -0.78 19.26 12.37
CA VAL A 248 -0.94 18.80 10.99
C VAL A 248 -2.40 18.92 10.54
N LEU A 249 -3.34 18.38 11.32
CA LEU A 249 -4.77 18.45 10.99
C LEU A 249 -5.28 19.91 10.93
N GLU A 250 -4.86 20.75 11.87
CA GLU A 250 -5.32 22.14 11.95
C GLU A 250 -4.78 23.04 10.84
N ASN A 251 -3.56 22.80 10.36
CA ASN A 251 -2.91 23.61 9.33
C ASN A 251 -3.26 23.11 7.93
N VAL A 252 -3.32 21.79 7.74
CA VAL A 252 -3.65 21.20 6.44
C VAL A 252 -5.15 21.35 6.17
N ARG A 253 -6.02 21.23 7.18
CA ARG A 253 -7.49 21.19 7.03
C ARG A 253 -7.97 20.15 6.00
N PRO A 254 -7.57 18.87 6.13
CA PRO A 254 -7.92 17.86 5.15
C PRO A 254 -9.35 17.36 5.30
N ILE A 255 -9.96 16.94 4.19
CA ILE A 255 -11.24 16.20 4.19
C ILE A 255 -11.05 14.69 4.41
N ALA A 256 -9.83 14.19 4.21
CA ALA A 256 -9.43 12.80 4.44
C ALA A 256 -7.93 12.69 4.68
N VAL A 257 -7.52 11.68 5.45
CA VAL A 257 -6.11 11.32 5.66
C VAL A 257 -5.88 9.89 5.18
N PHE A 258 -4.77 9.65 4.49
CA PHE A 258 -4.29 8.30 4.19
C PHE A 258 -2.85 8.14 4.68
N SER A 259 -2.57 7.00 5.32
CA SER A 259 -1.28 6.66 5.91
C SER A 259 -0.79 5.27 5.50
N GLY A 260 0.50 4.98 5.68
CA GLY A 260 1.12 3.65 5.52
C GLY A 260 1.65 3.09 6.85
N ASP A 261 2.88 2.56 6.85
CA ASP A 261 3.72 2.12 7.98
C ASP A 261 3.19 0.90 8.79
N ASP A 262 1.90 0.83 9.10
CA ASP A 262 1.34 -0.30 9.86
C ASP A 262 1.13 -1.57 9.01
N HIS A 263 1.32 -1.46 7.69
CA HIS A 263 1.18 -2.49 6.65
C HIS A 263 -0.23 -3.09 6.50
N ASP A 264 -1.12 -2.93 7.48
CA ASP A 264 -2.48 -3.44 7.49
C ASP A 264 -3.49 -2.28 7.51
N PHE A 265 -4.74 -2.56 7.15
CA PHE A 265 -5.77 -1.54 7.14
C PHE A 265 -6.12 -1.08 8.55
N CYS A 266 -6.29 0.23 8.72
CA CYS A 266 -6.86 0.82 9.92
C CYS A 266 -7.65 2.09 9.58
N GLU A 267 -8.92 2.13 9.96
CA GLU A 267 -9.75 3.33 9.82
C GLU A 267 -10.06 3.91 11.21
N VAL A 268 -9.77 5.20 11.39
CA VAL A 268 -10.06 5.93 12.64
C VAL A 268 -10.61 7.32 12.34
N GLN A 269 -11.32 7.90 13.30
CA GLN A 269 -11.86 9.24 13.22
C GLN A 269 -11.06 10.20 14.10
N HIS A 270 -10.74 11.37 13.55
CA HIS A 270 -10.06 12.46 14.24
C HIS A 270 -10.99 13.65 14.39
N THR A 271 -11.19 14.11 15.62
CA THR A 271 -11.91 15.35 15.90
C THR A 271 -10.94 16.52 15.86
N VAL A 272 -11.16 17.46 14.93
CA VAL A 272 -10.39 18.70 14.83
C VAL A 272 -11.15 19.81 15.55
N TYR A 273 -10.89 19.97 16.84
CA TYR A 273 -11.64 20.86 17.73
C TYR A 273 -11.68 22.31 17.24
N LYS A 274 -10.58 22.83 16.68
CA LYS A 274 -10.49 24.21 16.19
C LYS A 274 -11.53 24.57 15.13
N TYR A 275 -11.94 23.60 14.30
CA TYR A 275 -12.94 23.80 13.24
C TYR A 275 -14.23 23.01 13.47
N ASN A 276 -14.31 22.27 14.57
CA ASN A 276 -15.41 21.36 14.89
C ASN A 276 -15.72 20.38 13.73
N THR A 277 -14.67 19.85 13.09
CA THR A 277 -14.78 18.90 11.97
C THR A 277 -14.28 17.51 12.36
N ILE A 278 -14.85 16.47 11.75
CA ILE A 278 -14.37 15.09 11.87
C ILE A 278 -13.65 14.72 10.57
N VAL A 279 -12.44 14.21 10.69
CA VAL A 279 -11.64 13.72 9.55
C VAL A 279 -11.39 12.24 9.71
N ILE A 280 -11.63 11.46 8.67
CA ILE A 280 -11.36 10.02 8.67
C ILE A 280 -9.93 9.79 8.17
N GLU A 281 -9.13 9.09 8.97
CA GLU A 281 -7.82 8.57 8.56
C GLU A 281 -7.94 7.09 8.20
N ARG A 282 -7.29 6.71 7.10
CA ARG A 282 -7.15 5.32 6.66
C ARG A 282 -5.68 4.96 6.48
N SER A 283 -5.13 4.14 7.38
CA SER A 283 -3.90 3.42 7.08
C SER A 283 -4.20 2.37 6.02
N ILE A 284 -3.45 2.39 4.92
CA ILE A 284 -3.64 1.50 3.79
C ILE A 284 -2.75 0.27 3.93
N LYS A 285 -3.18 -0.82 3.30
CA LYS A 285 -2.41 -2.07 3.28
C LYS A 285 -1.12 -1.92 2.48
N SER A 286 -0.10 -2.66 2.88
CA SER A 286 1.14 -2.80 2.11
C SER A 286 0.84 -3.41 0.74
N PHE A 287 1.50 -2.88 -0.29
CA PHE A 287 1.51 -3.44 -1.63
C PHE A 287 2.38 -4.70 -1.75
N SER A 288 3.26 -4.92 -0.78
CA SER A 288 4.24 -5.99 -0.79
C SER A 288 3.71 -7.25 -0.12
N MET A 289 3.95 -8.40 -0.74
CA MET A 289 3.65 -9.70 -0.13
C MET A 289 4.57 -10.07 1.05
N ALA A 290 5.59 -9.26 1.34
CA ALA A 290 6.62 -9.57 2.33
C ALA A 290 6.41 -8.87 3.69
N MET A 291 5.35 -8.08 3.85
CA MET A 291 5.14 -7.20 5.01
C MET A 291 4.29 -7.78 6.12
N GLY A 292 4.19 -9.11 6.14
CA GLY A 292 3.59 -9.84 7.24
C GLY A 292 2.07 -9.74 7.28
N ILE A 293 1.40 -9.21 6.26
CA ILE A 293 -0.05 -9.36 6.05
C ILE A 293 -0.30 -10.46 5.02
N SER A 294 -1.44 -11.13 5.13
CA SER A 294 -1.80 -12.21 4.19
C SER A 294 -2.42 -11.66 2.91
N GLN A 295 -3.00 -10.45 2.96
CA GLN A 295 -3.68 -9.84 1.82
C GLN A 295 -3.13 -8.43 1.56
N PRO A 296 -2.04 -8.30 0.78
CA PRO A 296 -1.54 -7.01 0.30
C PRO A 296 -2.63 -6.15 -0.36
N GLY A 297 -2.44 -4.86 -0.58
CA GLY A 297 -3.53 -4.05 -1.14
C GLY A 297 -3.10 -2.79 -1.85
N VAL A 298 -4.08 -2.22 -2.55
CA VAL A 298 -4.04 -0.86 -3.08
C VAL A 298 -5.27 -0.10 -2.62
N GLN A 299 -5.11 1.18 -2.32
CA GLN A 299 -6.23 2.06 -2.00
C GLN A 299 -6.61 2.86 -3.25
N LEU A 300 -7.83 2.66 -3.74
CA LEU A 300 -8.36 3.36 -4.91
C LEU A 300 -9.17 4.57 -4.45
N ILE A 301 -8.97 5.70 -5.11
CA ILE A 301 -9.66 6.97 -4.84
C ILE A 301 -10.24 7.49 -6.16
N SER A 302 -11.52 7.79 -6.13
CA SER A 302 -12.26 8.45 -7.19
C SER A 302 -12.58 9.88 -6.79
N LEU A 303 -12.19 10.84 -7.62
CA LEU A 303 -12.33 12.26 -7.36
C LEU A 303 -13.32 12.87 -8.34
N TYR A 304 -14.30 13.61 -7.82
CA TYR A 304 -15.20 14.40 -8.65
C TYR A 304 -15.58 15.69 -7.91
N ASN A 305 -15.04 16.81 -8.38
CA ASN A 305 -15.28 18.13 -7.80
C ASN A 305 -15.50 19.19 -8.91
N PRO A 306 -16.68 19.25 -9.54
CA PRO A 306 -17.02 20.26 -10.55
C PRO A 306 -17.26 21.64 -9.91
N SER A 307 -16.93 22.71 -10.64
CA SER A 307 -17.10 24.09 -10.20
C SER A 307 -18.56 24.43 -9.91
N GLY A 308 -18.83 25.16 -8.81
CA GLY A 308 -20.16 25.65 -8.44
C GLY A 308 -21.05 24.68 -7.65
N LYS A 309 -20.51 23.55 -7.15
CA LYS A 309 -21.20 22.67 -6.20
C LYS A 309 -21.29 23.29 -4.80
N LYS A 310 -22.32 22.89 -4.05
CA LYS A 310 -22.50 23.27 -2.63
C LYS A 310 -21.41 22.59 -1.78
N ALA A 311 -20.87 23.30 -0.79
CA ALA A 311 -19.78 22.87 0.10
C ALA A 311 -20.01 21.55 0.90
N TYR A 312 -21.19 20.92 0.80
CA TYR A 312 -21.59 19.76 1.60
C TYR A 312 -21.66 18.45 0.81
N GLU A 313 -21.39 18.46 -0.49
CA GLU A 313 -21.44 17.25 -1.33
C GLU A 313 -20.11 16.49 -1.30
N GLN A 314 -20.18 15.16 -1.23
CA GLN A 314 -19.00 14.29 -1.21
C GLN A 314 -18.19 14.46 -2.51
N THR A 315 -16.95 14.95 -2.42
CA THR A 315 -16.08 15.21 -3.58
C THR A 315 -15.13 14.07 -3.92
N PHE A 316 -15.04 13.05 -3.06
CA PHE A 316 -14.29 11.83 -3.34
C PHE A 316 -14.96 10.58 -2.77
N GLN A 317 -14.69 9.44 -3.41
CA GLN A 317 -15.07 8.11 -2.96
C GLN A 317 -13.83 7.22 -2.93
N THR A 318 -13.78 6.22 -2.05
CA THR A 318 -12.59 5.40 -1.86
C THR A 318 -12.94 3.93 -1.63
N LYS A 319 -12.10 3.02 -2.15
CA LYS A 319 -12.28 1.58 -2.03
C LYS A 319 -10.94 0.85 -1.94
N ILE A 320 -10.87 -0.17 -1.10
CA ILE A 320 -9.71 -1.09 -1.04
C ILE A 320 -9.91 -2.15 -2.14
N GLY A 321 -8.88 -2.41 -2.95
CA GLY A 321 -8.90 -3.54 -3.88
C GLY A 321 -8.66 -4.88 -3.16
N GLY A 322 -9.18 -6.01 -3.69
CA GLY A 322 -8.91 -7.37 -3.17
C GLY A 322 -9.56 -8.51 -3.97
N LEU A 323 -9.22 -9.77 -3.65
CA LEU A 323 -9.83 -10.99 -4.24
C LEU A 323 -11.18 -11.35 -3.64
N GLU A 324 -11.31 -11.17 -2.33
CA GLU A 324 -12.51 -11.39 -1.52
C GLU A 324 -13.71 -10.63 -2.06
N ALA A 325 -13.44 -9.54 -2.79
CA ALA A 325 -14.44 -8.82 -3.52
C ALA A 325 -15.29 -9.75 -4.39
N LEU A 326 -14.76 -10.79 -5.04
CA LEU A 326 -15.59 -11.68 -5.85
C LEU A 326 -16.55 -12.58 -5.07
N PHE A 327 -16.26 -12.81 -3.80
CA PHE A 327 -16.93 -13.78 -2.95
C PHE A 327 -17.81 -13.07 -1.90
N GLY A 328 -18.41 -11.93 -2.29
CA GLY A 328 -19.30 -11.16 -1.41
C GLY A 328 -18.58 -10.47 -0.26
N ASN A 329 -17.29 -10.16 -0.42
CA ASN A 329 -16.40 -9.65 0.64
C ASN A 329 -16.24 -10.64 1.82
N GLN A 330 -16.63 -11.91 1.65
CA GLN A 330 -16.33 -12.96 2.61
C GLN A 330 -14.90 -13.47 2.37
N ARG A 331 -14.07 -13.40 3.41
CA ARG A 331 -12.63 -13.72 3.34
C ARG A 331 -12.31 -15.19 3.62
N VAL A 332 -13.14 -15.85 4.44
CA VAL A 332 -12.95 -17.26 4.84
C VAL A 332 -14.23 -18.03 4.55
N HIS A 333 -14.09 -19.12 3.80
CA HIS A 333 -15.17 -20.04 3.50
C HIS A 333 -14.86 -21.41 4.10
N ASN A 334 -15.76 -21.92 4.92
CA ASN A 334 -15.74 -23.32 5.33
C ASN A 334 -16.52 -24.12 4.29
N ILE A 335 -15.84 -25.01 3.58
CA ILE A 335 -16.39 -25.70 2.41
C ILE A 335 -16.45 -27.19 2.69
N TYR A 336 -17.59 -27.79 2.35
CA TYR A 336 -17.79 -29.23 2.36
C TYR A 336 -17.91 -29.70 0.92
N LEU A 337 -16.94 -30.50 0.46
CA LEU A 337 -16.95 -31.10 -0.87
C LEU A 337 -17.54 -32.51 -0.77
N SER A 338 -18.56 -32.80 -1.57
CA SER A 338 -19.16 -34.14 -1.58
C SER A 338 -18.32 -35.08 -2.42
N LEU A 339 -17.88 -36.20 -1.84
CA LEU A 339 -17.17 -37.26 -2.57
C LEU A 339 -18.07 -38.02 -3.55
N THR A 340 -19.39 -37.85 -3.43
CA THR A 340 -20.39 -38.45 -4.33
C THR A 340 -20.91 -37.48 -5.38
N ASP A 341 -20.27 -36.31 -5.54
CA ASP A 341 -20.62 -35.38 -6.62
C ASP A 341 -20.48 -36.11 -7.98
N PRO A 342 -21.55 -36.17 -8.80
CA PRO A 342 -21.52 -36.83 -10.10
C PRO A 342 -20.39 -36.33 -11.03
N ILE A 343 -19.97 -35.07 -10.90
CA ILE A 343 -18.89 -34.49 -11.71
C ILE A 343 -17.55 -35.20 -11.45
N LEU A 344 -17.36 -35.73 -10.23
CA LEU A 344 -16.13 -36.43 -9.87
C LEU A 344 -16.04 -37.84 -10.48
N ASN A 345 -17.16 -38.45 -10.90
CA ASN A 345 -17.19 -39.82 -11.45
C ASN A 345 -16.41 -40.85 -10.60
N GLY A 346 -16.47 -40.73 -9.28
CA GLY A 346 -15.77 -41.61 -8.34
C GLY A 346 -14.31 -41.24 -8.05
N ALA A 347 -13.78 -40.16 -8.64
CA ALA A 347 -12.47 -39.62 -8.33
C ALA A 347 -12.48 -38.73 -7.07
N SER A 348 -11.32 -38.54 -6.45
CA SER A 348 -11.17 -37.59 -5.33
C SER A 348 -11.16 -36.13 -5.82
N PRO A 349 -11.71 -35.18 -5.06
CA PRO A 349 -11.73 -33.77 -5.44
C PRO A 349 -10.32 -33.18 -5.49
N THR A 350 -9.97 -32.60 -6.63
CA THR A 350 -8.69 -31.91 -6.83
C THR A 350 -8.80 -30.40 -6.63
N ILE A 351 -7.67 -29.69 -6.62
CA ILE A 351 -7.66 -28.22 -6.66
C ILE A 351 -8.38 -27.69 -7.91
N ALA A 352 -8.24 -28.34 -9.07
CA ALA A 352 -9.01 -27.96 -10.26
C ALA A 352 -10.52 -28.01 -9.99
N TYR A 353 -10.99 -29.10 -9.39
CA TYR A 353 -12.40 -29.24 -8.99
C TYR A 353 -12.81 -28.15 -8.00
N LEU A 354 -12.00 -27.88 -6.96
CA LEU A 354 -12.29 -26.80 -6.00
C LEU A 354 -12.39 -25.43 -6.67
N ILE A 355 -11.48 -25.10 -7.58
CA ILE A 355 -11.50 -23.83 -8.32
C ILE A 355 -12.84 -23.69 -9.06
N HIS A 356 -13.27 -24.72 -9.78
CA HIS A 356 -14.57 -24.74 -10.45
C HIS A 356 -15.74 -24.65 -9.46
N PHE A 357 -15.68 -25.40 -8.36
CA PHE A 357 -16.70 -25.37 -7.30
C PHE A 357 -16.86 -23.96 -6.71
N LEU A 358 -15.75 -23.31 -6.35
CA LEU A 358 -15.74 -21.93 -5.82
C LEU A 358 -16.37 -20.97 -6.81
N SER A 359 -16.00 -21.09 -8.08
CA SER A 359 -16.51 -20.24 -9.15
C SER A 359 -18.00 -20.44 -9.37
N GLN A 360 -18.52 -21.66 -9.32
CA GLN A 360 -19.95 -21.93 -9.56
C GLN A 360 -20.83 -21.63 -8.35
N ASN A 361 -20.36 -21.97 -7.13
CA ASN A 361 -21.23 -22.03 -5.95
C ASN A 361 -21.03 -20.87 -4.97
N LEU A 362 -19.81 -20.35 -4.83
CA LEU A 362 -19.51 -19.32 -3.81
C LEU A 362 -19.25 -17.94 -4.41
N MET A 363 -18.75 -17.88 -5.64
CA MET A 363 -18.46 -16.62 -6.30
C MET A 363 -19.75 -15.89 -6.65
N GLN A 364 -19.98 -14.76 -5.98
CA GLN A 364 -21.16 -13.92 -6.19
C GLN A 364 -21.02 -13.00 -7.42
N ASP A 365 -19.81 -12.83 -7.96
CA ASP A 365 -19.61 -12.12 -9.21
C ASP A 365 -19.98 -13.01 -10.41
N SER A 366 -20.73 -12.43 -11.35
CA SER A 366 -21.19 -13.12 -12.57
C SER A 366 -20.07 -13.40 -13.56
N ARG A 367 -18.93 -12.71 -13.47
CA ARG A 367 -17.82 -12.80 -14.44
C ARG A 367 -16.76 -13.79 -13.95
N LYS A 368 -16.97 -15.07 -14.24
CA LYS A 368 -16.13 -16.18 -13.76
C LYS A 368 -14.70 -16.16 -14.29
N ASP A 369 -14.44 -15.50 -15.42
CA ASP A 369 -13.11 -15.28 -16.03
C ASP A 369 -12.17 -14.43 -15.14
N LEU A 370 -12.75 -13.75 -14.15
CA LEU A 370 -12.01 -13.06 -13.13
C LEU A 370 -11.32 -14.06 -12.20
N PHE A 371 -12.09 -15.09 -11.80
CA PHE A 371 -11.81 -16.36 -11.12
C PHE A 371 -10.72 -17.24 -11.74
N ILE A 372 -11.13 -17.71 -12.91
CA ILE A 372 -10.66 -18.88 -13.63
C ILE A 372 -10.30 -18.45 -15.04
N ARG A 373 -9.22 -19.01 -15.58
CA ARG A 373 -8.92 -18.94 -17.01
C ARG A 373 -8.31 -20.28 -17.44
N ASP A 374 -8.72 -20.79 -18.59
CA ASP A 374 -8.16 -22.03 -19.17
C ASP A 374 -8.16 -23.21 -18.17
N ASN A 375 -9.28 -23.41 -17.45
CA ASN A 375 -9.49 -24.45 -16.43
C ASN A 375 -8.53 -24.43 -15.21
N THR A 376 -7.89 -23.30 -14.96
CA THR A 376 -7.09 -23.05 -13.76
C THR A 376 -7.37 -21.65 -13.21
N VAL A 377 -6.79 -21.26 -12.08
CA VAL A 377 -6.92 -19.89 -11.58
C VAL A 377 -6.35 -18.90 -12.59
N ARG A 378 -6.98 -17.74 -12.72
CA ARG A 378 -6.49 -16.69 -13.62
C ARG A 378 -5.03 -16.35 -13.30
N PRO A 379 -4.15 -16.23 -14.31
CA PRO A 379 -2.77 -15.79 -14.11
C PRO A 379 -2.72 -14.49 -13.31
N GLY A 380 -2.03 -14.55 -12.17
CA GLY A 380 -2.04 -13.47 -11.20
C GLY A 380 -2.81 -13.79 -9.92
N ILE A 381 -3.20 -15.04 -9.68
CA ILE A 381 -3.62 -15.54 -8.38
C ILE A 381 -2.61 -16.60 -7.97
N LEU A 382 -1.99 -16.44 -6.80
CA LEU A 382 -1.18 -17.47 -6.17
C LEU A 382 -2.11 -18.41 -5.40
N VAL A 383 -1.82 -19.70 -5.42
CA VAL A 383 -2.57 -20.68 -4.63
C VAL A 383 -1.59 -21.32 -3.66
N LEU A 384 -1.91 -21.25 -2.37
CA LEU A 384 -1.17 -21.92 -1.32
C LEU A 384 -1.99 -23.08 -0.77
N ILE A 385 -1.37 -24.24 -0.62
CA ILE A 385 -1.92 -25.42 0.04
C ILE A 385 -1.19 -25.53 1.38
N ASN A 386 -1.90 -25.36 2.49
CA ASN A 386 -1.32 -25.41 3.84
C ASN A 386 -0.13 -24.44 4.06
N ASN A 387 -0.19 -23.27 3.43
CA ASN A 387 0.86 -22.23 3.37
C ASN A 387 2.05 -22.53 2.44
N GLU A 388 2.02 -23.62 1.70
CA GLU A 388 3.04 -23.94 0.73
C GLU A 388 2.56 -23.62 -0.68
N ASP A 389 3.48 -23.15 -1.53
CA ASP A 389 3.15 -22.84 -2.93
C ASP A 389 2.67 -24.12 -3.63
N TRP A 390 1.52 -24.05 -4.29
CA TRP A 390 0.96 -25.19 -5.01
C TRP A 390 1.86 -25.69 -6.15
N GLU A 391 2.84 -24.90 -6.60
CA GLU A 391 3.84 -25.33 -7.58
C GLU A 391 4.69 -26.51 -7.07
N LEU A 392 4.76 -26.69 -5.74
CA LEU A 392 5.43 -27.82 -5.09
C LEU A 392 4.50 -29.03 -4.87
N ASN A 393 3.21 -28.88 -5.15
CA ASN A 393 2.15 -29.81 -4.76
C ASN A 393 1.29 -30.21 -5.97
N ASP A 394 1.88 -30.37 -7.17
CA ASP A 394 1.18 -30.76 -8.40
C ASP A 394 0.03 -29.81 -8.84
N GLN A 395 0.00 -28.59 -8.29
CA GLN A 395 -0.88 -27.49 -8.69
C GLN A 395 -2.37 -27.89 -8.78
N THR A 396 -2.92 -27.96 -9.99
CA THR A 396 -4.32 -28.25 -10.27
C THR A 396 -4.67 -29.72 -10.01
N GLN A 397 -3.68 -30.61 -9.99
CA GLN A 397 -3.84 -32.06 -9.82
C GLN A 397 -3.77 -32.49 -8.36
N TYR A 398 -3.40 -31.59 -7.44
CA TYR A 398 -3.39 -31.89 -6.02
C TYR A 398 -4.74 -32.43 -5.55
N ILE A 399 -4.73 -33.58 -4.87
CA ILE A 399 -5.92 -34.20 -4.28
C ILE A 399 -6.15 -33.60 -2.89
N ILE A 400 -7.26 -32.89 -2.72
CA ILE A 400 -7.58 -32.18 -1.48
C ILE A 400 -7.85 -33.17 -0.36
N GLN A 401 -7.21 -32.93 0.78
CA GLN A 401 -7.37 -33.70 2.01
C GLN A 401 -8.31 -33.00 2.99
N PRO A 402 -8.98 -33.76 3.88
CA PRO A 402 -9.75 -33.17 4.96
C PRO A 402 -8.91 -32.20 5.80
N LYS A 403 -9.45 -31.00 6.04
CA LYS A 403 -8.84 -29.90 6.81
C LYS A 403 -7.68 -29.17 6.12
N ASP A 404 -7.44 -29.40 4.82
CA ASP A 404 -6.51 -28.56 4.07
C ASP A 404 -6.93 -27.09 4.09
N ARG A 405 -5.94 -26.21 4.25
CA ARG A 405 -6.13 -24.77 4.14
C ARG A 405 -5.65 -24.30 2.78
N ILE A 406 -6.60 -24.09 1.87
CA ILE A 406 -6.33 -23.58 0.52
C ILE A 406 -6.50 -22.06 0.52
N THR A 407 -5.44 -21.33 0.18
CA THR A 407 -5.44 -19.86 0.14
C THR A 407 -5.25 -19.40 -1.29
N PHE A 408 -6.21 -18.64 -1.82
CA PHE A 408 -6.08 -17.97 -3.11
C PHE A 408 -5.67 -16.53 -2.82
N ILE A 409 -4.51 -16.11 -3.32
CA ILE A 409 -3.99 -14.75 -3.12
C ILE A 409 -3.95 -14.06 -4.47
N SER A 410 -4.81 -13.06 -4.66
CA SER A 410 -4.76 -12.22 -5.85
C SER A 410 -3.50 -11.38 -5.87
N THR A 411 -2.59 -11.66 -6.77
CA THR A 411 -1.43 -10.79 -7.09
C THR A 411 -1.81 -9.66 -8.05
N LEU A 412 -3.03 -9.17 -7.87
CA LEU A 412 -3.66 -8.09 -8.60
C LEU A 412 -4.17 -7.04 -7.62
N HIS A 413 -4.63 -7.46 -6.44
CA HIS A 413 -5.18 -6.56 -5.42
C HIS A 413 -4.99 -7.02 -3.97
N GLY A 414 -4.32 -8.15 -3.73
CA GLY A 414 -4.17 -8.89 -2.47
C GLY A 414 -5.46 -9.10 -1.67
N GLY A 415 -5.79 -10.36 -1.54
CA GLY A 415 -7.01 -10.92 -0.98
C GLY A 415 -6.92 -12.41 -1.14
#